data_AF-L1JIB3-F1
#
_entry.id   AF-L1JIB3-F1
#
_cell.length_a   1.000
_cell.length_b   1.000
_cell.length_c   1.000
_cell.angle_alpha   90.00
_cell.angle_beta   90.00
_cell.angle_gamma   90.00
#
_symmetry.space_group_name_H-M   'P 1'
#
loop_
_entity.id
_entity.type
_entity.pdbx_description
1 polymer ?
#
loop_
_entity_poly.entity_id
_entity_poly.type
_entity_poly.pdbx_seq_one_letter_code
_entity_poly.pdbx_strand_id
1 'polypeptide(L)'
;AVLVGRYSNGKVWAISAKNSATGTEMFGGRVDESDLTIRDPQWGTKYSLVNGEVVGKWCPSPPVLGALIGAIFPPTGVWVPQVREQGGYVEVLLDVNAKAEFEKKYWKGILDAQGKADGGYY
;
A
#
# COMPACT_ATOMS: atom_id res chain seq x y z
N ALA A 1 -0.44 5.09 5.81
CA ALA A 1 -0.47 4.04 6.86
C ALA A 1 -0.74 2.69 6.19
N VAL A 2 -0.32 1.60 6.81
CA VAL A 2 -0.42 0.24 6.26
C VAL A 2 -1.03 -0.68 7.30
N LEU A 3 -1.90 -1.59 6.85
CA LEU A 3 -2.33 -2.75 7.61
C LEU A 3 -1.42 -3.92 7.27
N VAL A 4 -1.02 -4.66 8.30
CA VAL A 4 -0.18 -5.85 8.20
C VAL A 4 -0.91 -6.98 8.89
N GLY A 5 -0.88 -8.16 8.29
CA GLY A 5 -1.43 -9.36 8.89
C GLY A 5 -0.68 -10.61 8.48
N ARG A 6 -1.09 -11.73 9.08
CA ARG A 6 -0.54 -13.05 8.84
C ARG A 6 -1.70 -14.00 8.54
N TYR A 7 -1.56 -14.76 7.46
CA TYR A 7 -2.49 -15.83 7.10
C TYR A 7 -2.32 -17.03 8.04
N SER A 8 -3.32 -17.91 8.08
CA SER A 8 -3.27 -19.19 8.80
C SER A 8 -2.08 -20.07 8.40
N ASN A 9 -1.63 -19.96 7.15
CA ASN A 9 -0.46 -20.70 6.63
C ASN A 9 0.90 -20.05 6.97
N GLY A 10 0.91 -18.98 7.78
CA GLY A 10 2.10 -18.27 8.24
C GLY A 10 2.64 -17.20 7.29
N LYS A 11 2.21 -17.14 6.03
CA LYS A 11 2.60 -16.06 5.11
C LYS A 11 2.06 -14.72 5.60
N VAL A 12 2.82 -13.66 5.38
CA VAL A 12 2.45 -12.28 5.75
C VAL A 12 1.91 -11.53 4.54
N TRP A 13 1.06 -10.54 4.82
CA TRP A 13 0.51 -9.62 3.82
C TRP A 13 0.48 -8.21 4.39
N ALA A 14 0.47 -7.22 3.50
CA ALA A 14 0.19 -5.86 3.86
C ALA A 14 -0.53 -5.12 2.75
N ILE A 15 -1.29 -4.10 3.14
CA ILE A 15 -2.10 -3.30 2.23
C ILE A 15 -2.30 -1.90 2.82
N SER A 16 -2.64 -0.92 1.99
CA SER A 16 -3.07 0.40 2.44
C SER A 16 -4.05 0.30 3.61
N ALA A 17 -3.84 1.11 4.65
CA ALA A 17 -4.78 1.19 5.76
C ALA A 17 -6.07 1.94 5.40
N LYS A 18 -6.14 2.58 4.23
CA LYS A 18 -7.29 3.37 3.78
C LYS A 18 -7.88 2.81 2.50
N ASN A 19 -9.20 2.77 2.43
CA ASN A 19 -9.89 2.41 1.19
C ASN A 19 -9.74 3.50 0.13
N SER A 20 -9.93 3.11 -1.13
CA SER A 20 -9.80 4.03 -2.27
C SER A 20 -11.07 4.85 -2.54
N ALA A 21 -12.23 4.42 -2.04
CA ALA A 21 -13.50 5.09 -2.29
C ALA A 21 -13.58 6.46 -1.58
N THR A 22 -13.28 6.49 -0.29
CA THR A 22 -13.44 7.68 0.56
C THR A 22 -12.25 7.95 1.48
N GLY A 23 -11.20 7.14 1.42
CA GLY A 23 -10.01 7.30 2.27
C GLY A 23 -10.25 6.91 3.73
N THR A 24 -11.31 6.17 4.02
CA THR A 24 -11.65 5.73 5.38
C THR A 24 -10.86 4.48 5.77
N GLU A 25 -10.64 4.32 7.07
CA GLU A 25 -9.80 3.26 7.61
C GLU A 25 -10.36 1.87 7.28
N MET A 26 -9.48 0.98 6.85
CA MET A 26 -9.74 -0.44 6.58
C MET A 26 -9.59 -1.30 7.84
N PHE A 27 -9.20 -0.70 8.97
CA PHE A 27 -9.16 -1.38 10.26
C PHE A 27 -10.56 -1.89 10.62
N GLY A 28 -10.66 -3.15 11.05
CA GLY A 28 -11.94 -3.85 11.25
C GLY A 28 -12.54 -4.46 9.97
N GLY A 29 -11.85 -4.34 8.82
CA GLY A 29 -12.17 -5.08 7.61
C GLY A 29 -12.05 -6.60 7.80
N ARG A 30 -12.73 -7.37 6.94
CA ARG A 30 -12.74 -8.84 7.02
C ARG A 30 -11.83 -9.43 5.96
N VAL A 31 -10.88 -10.25 6.39
CA VAL A 31 -9.96 -10.97 5.49
C VAL A 31 -10.60 -12.30 5.09
N ASP A 32 -10.53 -12.60 3.80
CA ASP A 32 -10.87 -13.90 3.22
C ASP A 32 -9.59 -14.52 2.67
N GLU A 33 -9.02 -15.49 3.40
CA GLU A 33 -7.76 -16.14 3.00
C GLU A 33 -7.92 -17.03 1.77
N SER A 34 -9.14 -17.50 1.48
CA SER A 34 -9.39 -18.37 0.32
C SER A 34 -9.41 -17.58 -0.98
N ASP A 35 -9.91 -16.34 -0.92
CA ASP A 35 -10.00 -15.39 -2.04
C ASP A 35 -8.79 -14.43 -2.08
N LEU A 36 -7.93 -14.46 -1.05
CA LEU A 36 -6.84 -13.50 -0.84
C LEU A 36 -7.32 -12.04 -0.92
N THR A 37 -8.47 -11.75 -0.30
CA THR A 37 -9.06 -10.41 -0.28
C THR A 37 -9.27 -9.88 1.14
N ILE A 38 -9.34 -8.56 1.24
CA ILE A 38 -9.88 -7.88 2.42
C ILE A 38 -11.10 -7.06 2.01
N ARG A 39 -12.18 -7.21 2.76
CA ARG A 39 -13.41 -6.43 2.60
C ARG A 39 -13.38 -5.22 3.50
N ASP A 40 -13.52 -4.02 2.94
CA ASP A 40 -13.58 -2.80 3.72
C ASP A 40 -14.87 -2.75 4.58
N PRO A 41 -14.80 -2.22 5.81
CA PRO A 41 -15.92 -2.29 6.75
C PRO A 41 -17.07 -1.32 6.40
N GLN A 42 -16.81 -0.25 5.64
CA GLN A 42 -17.78 0.81 5.40
C GLN A 42 -18.64 0.53 4.17
N TRP A 43 -17.98 0.26 3.04
CA TRP A 43 -18.61 0.11 1.74
C TRP A 43 -18.77 -1.36 1.33
N GLY A 44 -17.99 -2.25 1.95
CA GLY A 44 -18.02 -3.66 1.67
C GLY A 44 -17.35 -4.05 0.34
N THR A 45 -16.59 -3.13 -0.27
CA THR A 45 -15.70 -3.38 -1.39
C THR A 45 -14.62 -4.36 -0.98
N LYS A 46 -14.31 -5.33 -1.83
CA LYS A 46 -13.15 -6.21 -1.62
C LYS A 46 -11.95 -5.68 -2.39
N TYR A 47 -10.79 -5.76 -1.76
CA TYR A 47 -9.50 -5.48 -2.36
C TYR A 47 -8.62 -6.73 -2.30
N SER A 48 -7.92 -7.02 -3.40
CA SER A 48 -6.93 -8.08 -3.47
C SER A 48 -5.74 -7.77 -2.57
N LEU A 49 -5.36 -8.71 -1.72
CA LEU A 49 -4.15 -8.65 -0.89
C LEU A 49 -2.87 -8.92 -1.69
N VAL A 50 -2.99 -9.25 -2.97
CA VAL A 50 -1.85 -9.55 -3.87
C VAL A 50 -1.46 -8.32 -4.69
N ASN A 51 -2.43 -7.64 -5.29
CA ASN A 51 -2.20 -6.53 -6.22
C ASN A 51 -3.02 -5.26 -5.90
N GLY A 52 -3.91 -5.31 -4.91
CA GLY A 52 -4.70 -4.16 -4.47
C GLY A 52 -5.89 -3.82 -5.33
N GLU A 53 -6.16 -4.58 -6.39
CA GLU A 53 -7.29 -4.35 -7.29
C GLU A 53 -8.63 -4.60 -6.58
N VAL A 54 -9.68 -3.93 -7.08
CA VAL A 54 -11.05 -4.16 -6.64
C VAL A 54 -11.52 -5.53 -7.13
N VAL A 55 -12.00 -6.36 -6.22
CA VAL A 55 -12.54 -7.69 -6.53
C VAL A 55 -14.05 -7.69 -6.35
N GLY A 56 -14.79 -8.02 -7.41
CA GLY A 56 -16.25 -8.09 -7.37
C GLY A 56 -16.93 -6.72 -7.39
N LYS A 57 -17.99 -6.55 -6.56
CA LYS A 57 -18.83 -5.35 -6.59
C LYS A 57 -18.16 -4.15 -5.92
N TRP A 58 -18.25 -3.00 -6.57
CA TRP A 58 -17.83 -1.71 -6.03
C TRP A 58 -18.90 -1.11 -5.11
N CYS A 59 -18.51 -0.77 -3.88
CA CYS A 59 -19.37 -0.17 -2.85
C CYS A 59 -20.75 -0.84 -2.68
N PRO A 60 -20.82 -2.16 -2.43
CA PRO A 60 -22.09 -2.89 -2.34
C PRO A 60 -22.96 -2.57 -1.12
N SER A 61 -22.42 -1.89 -0.10
CA SER A 61 -23.08 -1.62 1.18
C SER A 61 -22.87 -0.18 1.63
N PRO A 62 -23.81 0.42 2.40
CA PRO A 62 -25.21 0.02 2.53
C PRO A 62 -25.92 0.06 1.16
N PRO A 63 -26.96 -0.77 0.92
CA PRO A 63 -27.71 -0.75 -0.33
C PRO A 63 -28.23 0.66 -0.65
N VAL A 64 -28.31 1.01 -1.94
CA VAL A 64 -28.65 2.36 -2.45
C VAL A 64 -27.56 3.41 -2.18
N LEU A 65 -27.14 3.64 -0.93
CA LEU A 65 -26.13 4.65 -0.60
C LEU A 65 -24.75 4.28 -1.18
N GLY A 66 -24.35 3.03 -1.05
CA GLY A 66 -23.10 2.52 -1.63
C GLY A 66 -23.10 2.62 -3.16
N ALA A 67 -24.25 2.42 -3.81
CA ALA A 67 -24.37 2.57 -5.26
C ALA A 67 -24.21 4.04 -5.71
N LEU A 68 -24.72 5.00 -4.94
CA LEU A 68 -24.53 6.43 -5.20
C LEU A 68 -23.07 6.85 -5.04
N ILE A 69 -22.43 6.42 -3.95
CA ILE A 69 -20.99 6.66 -3.74
C ILE A 69 -20.16 6.00 -4.85
N GLY A 70 -20.52 4.77 -5.23
CA GLY A 70 -19.86 4.06 -6.31
C GLY A 70 -20.07 4.64 -7.71
N ALA A 71 -21.10 5.45 -7.91
CA ALA A 71 -21.31 6.21 -9.14
C ALA A 71 -20.51 7.53 -9.18
N ILE A 72 -20.20 8.11 -8.01
CA ILE A 72 -19.42 9.35 -7.90
C ILE A 72 -17.92 9.05 -7.98
N PHE A 73 -17.46 8.00 -7.30
CA PHE A 73 -16.06 7.62 -7.25
C PHE A 73 -15.82 6.37 -8.09
N PRO A 74 -14.93 6.43 -9.11
CA PRO A 74 -14.66 5.27 -9.94
C PRO A 74 -13.96 4.16 -9.14
N PRO A 75 -14.20 2.87 -9.47
CA PRO A 75 -13.47 1.77 -8.88
C PRO A 75 -11.96 1.96 -9.06
N THR A 76 -11.25 2.05 -7.95
CA THR A 76 -9.79 2.23 -7.94
C THR A 76 -9.19 1.27 -6.93
N GLY A 77 -8.05 0.66 -7.27
CA GLY A 77 -7.34 -0.20 -6.34
C GLY A 77 -6.71 0.57 -5.17
N VAL A 78 -6.11 -0.17 -4.26
CA VAL A 78 -5.28 0.37 -3.16
C VAL A 78 -3.85 -0.11 -3.30
N TRP A 79 -2.93 0.58 -2.64
CA TRP A 79 -1.53 0.18 -2.65
C TRP A 79 -1.27 -1.08 -1.82
N VAL A 80 -0.52 -2.03 -2.37
CA VAL A 80 0.01 -3.22 -1.70
C VAL A 80 1.53 -3.11 -1.62
N PRO A 81 2.10 -2.81 -0.44
CA PRO A 81 3.55 -2.79 -0.26
C PRO A 81 4.15 -4.19 -0.33
N GLN A 82 5.43 -4.25 -0.68
CA GLN A 82 6.21 -5.47 -0.51
C GLN A 82 6.42 -5.75 0.98
N VAL A 83 6.30 -7.02 1.35
CA VAL A 83 6.50 -7.50 2.72
C VAL A 83 7.45 -8.67 2.75
N ARG A 84 8.22 -8.76 3.83
CA ARG A 84 9.06 -9.91 4.13
C ARG A 84 9.09 -10.19 5.62
N GLU A 85 9.49 -11.40 5.97
CA GLU A 85 9.79 -11.79 7.34
C GLU A 85 11.28 -11.99 7.49
N GLN A 86 11.90 -11.33 8.47
CA GLN A 86 13.32 -11.44 8.74
C GLN A 86 13.57 -11.35 10.24
N GLY A 87 14.28 -12.34 10.80
CA GLY A 87 14.69 -12.32 12.21
C GLY A 87 13.54 -12.28 13.22
N GLY A 88 12.37 -12.82 12.87
CA GLY A 88 11.17 -12.77 13.70
C GLY A 88 10.35 -11.48 13.60
N TYR A 89 10.76 -10.55 12.73
CA TYR A 89 10.04 -9.30 12.46
C TYR A 89 9.37 -9.34 11.08
N VAL A 90 8.23 -8.65 10.97
CA VAL A 90 7.61 -8.35 9.69
C VAL A 90 8.09 -6.98 9.22
N GLU A 91 8.71 -6.94 8.06
CA GLU A 91 9.22 -5.73 7.45
C GLU A 91 8.37 -5.36 6.23
N VAL A 92 8.01 -4.08 6.15
CA VAL A 92 7.19 -3.52 5.06
C VAL A 92 7.99 -2.45 4.34
N LEU A 93 8.14 -2.59 3.02
CA LEU A 93 8.81 -1.60 2.20
C LEU A 93 7.85 -0.45 1.86
N LEU A 94 7.97 0.67 2.58
CA LEU A 94 7.11 1.84 2.39
C LEU A 94 7.64 2.80 1.33
N ASP A 95 8.95 2.99 1.30
CA ASP A 95 9.62 3.92 0.39
C ASP A 95 10.68 3.18 -0.42
N VAL A 96 10.35 2.94 -1.69
CA VAL A 96 11.25 2.30 -2.65
C VAL A 96 12.39 3.22 -3.09
N ASN A 97 12.25 4.53 -2.90
CA ASN A 97 13.25 5.54 -3.25
C ASN A 97 14.15 5.90 -2.06
N ALA A 98 13.80 5.54 -0.83
CA ALA A 98 14.58 5.85 0.38
C ALA A 98 16.07 5.47 0.23
N LYS A 99 16.36 4.32 -0.39
CA LYS A 99 17.75 3.91 -0.67
C LYS A 99 18.45 4.87 -1.63
N ALA A 100 17.81 5.20 -2.75
CA ALA A 100 18.36 6.13 -3.73
C ALA A 100 18.54 7.53 -3.13
N GLU A 101 17.62 8.00 -2.29
CA GLU A 101 17.72 9.28 -1.60
C GLU A 101 18.81 9.33 -0.54
N PHE A 102 18.98 8.25 0.22
CA PHE A 102 20.09 8.10 1.16
C PHE A 102 21.44 8.12 0.43
N GLU A 103 21.55 7.35 -0.66
CA GLU A 103 22.78 7.24 -1.45
C GLU A 103 23.13 8.54 -2.20
N LYS A 104 22.14 9.34 -2.64
CA LYS A 104 22.39 10.65 -3.28
C LYS A 104 23.31 11.55 -2.44
N LYS A 105 23.16 11.55 -1.11
CA LYS A 105 24.01 12.35 -0.20
C LYS A 105 25.45 11.82 -0.13
N TYR A 106 25.61 10.50 -0.09
CA TYR A 106 26.93 9.85 -0.10
C TYR A 106 27.69 10.13 -1.40
N TRP A 107 27.01 9.97 -2.54
CA TRP A 107 27.61 10.24 -3.85
C TRP A 107 27.93 11.71 -4.04
N LYS A 108 27.08 12.63 -3.57
CA LYS A 108 27.40 14.06 -3.57
C LYS A 108 28.67 14.36 -2.76
N GLY A 109 28.83 13.77 -1.57
CA GLY A 109 30.03 13.93 -0.76
C GLY A 109 31.31 13.40 -1.43
N ILE A 110 31.23 12.26 -2.11
CA ILE A 110 32.37 11.72 -2.90
C ILE A 110 32.69 12.61 -4.10
N LEU A 111 31.67 13.10 -4.81
CA LEU A 111 31.86 13.95 -5.99
C LEU A 111 32.37 15.34 -5.61
N ASP A 112 31.90 15.92 -4.50
CA ASP A 112 32.42 17.16 -3.91
C ASP A 112 33.90 16.95 -3.48
N ALA A 113 34.21 15.85 -2.80
CA ALA A 113 35.58 15.53 -2.37
C ALA A 113 36.56 15.25 -3.53
N GLN A 114 36.04 14.90 -4.71
CA GLN A 114 36.82 14.72 -5.94
C GLN A 114 36.86 15.98 -6.84
N GLY A 115 36.23 17.09 -6.43
CA GLY A 115 36.17 18.33 -7.20
C GLY A 115 35.39 18.21 -8.51
N LYS A 116 34.39 17.32 -8.56
CA LYS A 116 33.60 17.01 -9.77
C LYS A 116 32.12 17.38 -9.65
N ALA A 117 31.68 17.84 -8.48
CA ALA A 117 30.27 18.10 -8.21
C ALA A 117 29.83 19.52 -8.57
N ASP A 118 30.77 20.46 -8.58
CA ASP A 118 30.59 21.85 -8.92
C ASP A 118 31.27 22.12 -10.26
N GLY A 119 30.47 22.14 -11.33
CA GLY A 119 30.85 22.72 -12.62
C GLY A 119 31.04 24.25 -12.54
N GLY A 120 31.77 24.73 -11.53
CA GLY A 120 32.18 26.12 -11.38
C GLY A 120 33.51 26.34 -12.07
N TYR A 121 33.49 26.72 -13.34
CA TYR A 121 34.62 27.39 -13.97
C TYR A 121 34.68 28.83 -13.46
N TYR A 122 35.72 29.17 -12.69
CA TYR A 122 36.44 30.44 -12.77
C TYR A 122 37.87 30.24 -12.26
#